data_AF-A0A662A1K9-F1
#
_entry.id   AF-A0A662A1K9-F1
#
_cell.length_a   1.000
_cell.length_b   1.000
_cell.length_c   1.000
_cell.angle_alpha   90.00
_cell.angle_beta   90.00
_cell.angle_gamma   90.00
#
_symmetry.space_group_name_H-M   'P 1'
#
loop_
_entity.id
_entity.type
_entity.pdbx_description
1 polymer ?
#
loop_
_entity_poly.entity_id
_entity_poly.type
_entity_poly.pdbx_seq_one_letter_code
_entity_poly.pdbx_strand_id
1 'polypeptide(L)' 'MTKREKQGLSIINGHLGKKRVYDTYTQSNPQMAKKYLEFISKNTDAQYIKWDATKEKFKV' A
#
# COMPACT_ATOMS: atom_id res chain seq x y z
N MET A 1 14.01 -6.11 3.51
CA MET A 1 13.08 -5.04 3.91
C MET A 1 13.85 -3.79 4.32
N THR A 2 13.62 -2.69 3.61
CA THR A 2 14.20 -1.37 3.89
C THR A 2 13.49 -0.69 5.06
N LYS A 3 14.09 0.38 5.62
CA LYS A 3 13.49 1.19 6.70
C LYS A 3 12.11 1.74 6.31
N ARG A 4 11.94 2.15 5.05
CA ARG A 4 10.68 2.67 4.50
C ARG A 4 9.61 1.60 4.38
N GLU A 5 9.97 0.40 3.93
CA GLU A 5 9.03 -0.73 3.86
C GLU A 5 8.52 -1.13 5.25
N LYS A 6 9.40 -1.13 6.27
CA LYS A 6 8.98 -1.39 7.67
C LYS A 6 8.00 -0.33 8.18
N GLN A 7 8.23 0.94 7.86
CA GLN A 7 7.31 2.03 8.21
C GLN A 7 5.96 1.87 7.51
N GLY A 8 5.96 1.60 6.20
CA GLY A 8 4.73 1.35 5.44
C GLY A 8 3.93 0.18 6.01
N LEU A 9 4.61 -0.90 6.38
CA LEU A 9 3.96 -2.04 7.04
C LEU A 9 3.38 -1.68 8.41
N SER A 10 4.07 -0.88 9.21
CA SER A 10 3.53 -0.42 10.49
C SER A 10 2.21 0.32 10.32
N ILE A 11 2.13 1.20 9.31
CA ILE A 11 0.91 1.95 8.98
C ILE A 11 -0.19 1.03 8.46
N ILE A 12 0.15 0.08 7.59
CA ILE A 12 -0.79 -0.93 7.08
C ILE A 12 -1.35 -1.75 8.25
N ASN A 13 -0.49 -2.25 9.13
CA ASN A 13 -0.89 -3.06 10.28
C ASN A 13 -1.73 -2.28 11.30
N GLY A 14 -1.50 -0.97 11.44
CA GLY A 14 -2.28 -0.09 12.31
C GLY A 14 -3.64 0.32 11.74
N HIS A 15 -3.93 0.06 10.46
CA HIS A 15 -5.16 0.49 9.80
C HIS A 15 -5.85 -0.66 9.06
N LEU A 16 -6.97 -1.14 9.61
CA LEU A 16 -7.70 -2.33 9.13
C LEU A 16 -7.99 -2.29 7.62
N GLY A 17 -8.43 -1.14 7.09
CA GLY A 17 -8.70 -0.97 5.65
C GLY A 17 -7.45 -1.16 4.77
N LYS A 18 -6.33 -0.52 5.13
CA LYS A 18 -5.05 -0.64 4.43
C LYS A 18 -4.51 -2.07 4.53
N LYS A 19 -4.63 -2.70 5.71
CA LYS A 19 -4.27 -4.11 5.91
C LYS A 19 -5.03 -5.04 4.97
N ARG A 20 -6.36 -4.94 4.93
CA ARG A 20 -7.19 -5.79 4.08
C ARG A 20 -6.84 -5.66 2.60
N VAL A 21 -6.60 -4.44 2.13
CA VAL A 21 -6.18 -4.18 0.74
C VAL A 21 -4.79 -4.79 0.46
N TYR A 22 -3.83 -4.58 1.36
CA TYR A 22 -2.48 -5.15 1.22
C TYR A 22 -2.49 -6.68 1.23
N ASP A 23 -3.25 -7.31 2.13
CA ASP A 23 -3.39 -8.77 2.20
C ASP A 23 -4.04 -9.32 0.92
N THR A 24 -5.08 -8.65 0.42
CA THR A 24 -5.75 -9.01 -0.85
C THR A 24 -4.75 -8.98 -2.02
N TYR A 25 -3.94 -7.92 -2.12
CA TYR A 25 -2.91 -7.84 -3.15
C TYR A 25 -1.80 -8.86 -2.93
N THR A 26 -1.41 -9.15 -1.69
CA THR A 26 -0.36 -10.15 -1.44
C THR A 26 -0.77 -11.53 -1.94
N GLN A 27 -2.06 -11.87 -1.83
CA GLN A 27 -2.61 -13.13 -2.32
C GLN A 27 -2.84 -13.16 -3.84
N SER A 28 -3.32 -12.06 -4.42
CA SER A 28 -3.76 -12.02 -5.83
C SER A 28 -2.72 -11.44 -6.80
N ASN A 29 -1.95 -10.45 -6.37
CA ASN A 29 -0.97 -9.72 -7.18
C ASN A 29 0.18 -9.16 -6.33
N PRO A 30 1.23 -9.96 -6.08
CA PRO A 30 2.37 -9.55 -5.24
C PRO A 30 3.08 -8.28 -5.73
N GLN A 31 3.07 -8.00 -7.04
CA GLN A 31 3.63 -6.75 -7.56
C GLN A 31 2.81 -5.53 -7.13
N MET A 32 1.49 -5.65 -7.15
CA MET A 32 0.59 -4.58 -6.70
C MET A 32 0.72 -4.36 -5.19
N ALA A 33 0.92 -5.43 -4.40
CA ALA A 33 1.21 -5.34 -2.97
C ALA A 33 2.47 -4.52 -2.70
N LYS A 34 3.55 -4.77 -3.46
CA LYS A 34 4.80 -3.99 -3.37
C LYS A 34 4.58 -2.52 -3.70
N LYS A 35 3.89 -2.21 -4.81
CA LYS A 35 3.56 -0.82 -5.20
C LYS A 35 2.71 -0.12 -4.12
N TYR A 36 1.79 -0.85 -3.48
CA TYR A 36 0.93 -0.32 -2.43
C TYR A 36 1.71 -0.01 -1.16
N LEU A 37 2.61 -0.92 -0.75
CA LEU A 37 3.51 -0.71 0.38
C LEU A 37 4.42 0.51 0.16
N GLU A 38 5.01 0.62 -1.03
CA GLU A 38 5.83 1.78 -1.39
C GLU A 38 5.01 3.07 -1.37
N PHE A 39 3.78 3.06 -1.88
CA PHE A 39 2.91 4.22 -1.86
C PHE A 39 2.57 4.67 -0.43
N ILE A 40 2.17 3.74 0.46
CA ILE A 40 1.87 4.07 1.85
C ILE A 40 3.11 4.56 2.60
N SER A 41 4.28 3.98 2.32
CA SER A 41 5.54 4.42 2.95
C SER A 41 5.90 5.88 2.62
N LYS A 42 5.43 6.38 1.47
CA LYS A 42 5.62 7.77 1.02
C LYS A 42 4.47 8.69 1.40
N ASN A 43 3.27 8.16 1.57
CA ASN A 43 2.03 8.89 1.82
C ASN A 43 1.36 8.34 3.09
N THR A 44 1.97 8.64 4.24
CA THR A 44 1.58 8.05 5.54
C THR A 44 0.13 8.35 5.90
N ASP A 45 -0.34 9.56 5.52
CA ASP A 45 -1.64 10.10 5.91
C ASP A 45 -2.73 9.87 4.84
N ALA A 46 -2.41 9.13 3.78
CA ALA A 46 -3.36 8.86 2.71
C ALA A 46 -4.55 8.03 3.23
N GLN A 47 -5.77 8.51 2.97
CA GLN A 47 -7.02 7.85 3.37
C GLN A 47 -7.73 7.21 2.17
N TYR A 48 -8.01 7.98 1.12
CA TYR A 48 -8.81 7.56 -0.04
C TYR A 48 -7.95 7.01 -1.19
N ILE A 49 -7.12 6.00 -0.89
CA ILE A 49 -6.18 5.45 -1.87
C ILE A 49 -6.93 4.71 -2.98
N LYS A 50 -6.73 5.12 -4.24
CA LYS A 50 -7.27 4.49 -5.45
C LYS A 50 -6.16 4.08 -6.40
N TRP A 51 -6.37 2.98 -7.12
CA TRP A 51 -5.50 2.57 -8.22
C TRP A 51 -5.89 3.32 -9.49
N ASP A 52 -4.93 3.98 -10.11
CA ASP A 52 -5.06 4.57 -11.45
C ASP A 52 -4.54 3.56 -12.48
N ALA A 53 -5.45 2.89 -13.19
CA ALA A 53 -5.09 1.86 -14.16
C ALA A 53 -4.36 2.43 -15.38
N THR A 54 -4.63 3.68 -15.76
CA THR A 54 -3.98 4.33 -16.91
C THR A 54 -2.54 4.71 -16.60
N LYS A 55 -2.27 5.17 -15.37
CA LYS A 55 -0.93 5.58 -14.93
C LYS A 55 -0.18 4.50 -14.15
N GLU A 56 -0.80 3.34 -13.97
CA GLU A 56 -0.32 2.19 -13.19
C GLU A 56 0.27 2.56 -11.83
N LYS A 57 -0.42 3.46 -11.11
CA LYS A 57 0.01 3.97 -9.80
C LYS A 57 -1.14 4.24 -8.86
N PHE A 58 -0.83 4.25 -7.57
CA PHE A 58 -1.77 4.70 -6.54
C PHE A 58 -1.85 6.22 -6.49
N LYS A 59 -3.04 6.74 -6.21
CA LYS A 59 -3.33 8.14 -5.93
C LYS A 59 -4.24 8.27 -4.72
N VAL A 60 -4.18 9.42 -4.07
CA VAL A 60 -5.16 9.85 -3.06
C VAL A 60 -6.30 10.59 -3.74
#